data_AF-A0ABD3H4G9-F1
#
_entry.id   AF-A0ABD3H4G9-F1
#
_cell.length_a   1.000
_cell.length_b   1.000
_cell.length_c   1.000
_cell.angle_alpha   90.00
_cell.angle_beta   90.00
_cell.angle_gamma   90.00
#
_symmetry.space_group_name_H-M   'P 1'
#
loop_
_entity.id
_entity.type
_entity.pdbx_description
1 polymer ?
#
loop_
_entity_poly.entity_id
_entity_poly.type
_entity_poly.pdbx_seq_one_letter_code
_entity_poly.pdbx_strand_id
1 'polypeptide(L)'
;MTTIEIDSGQLVEDQEDILEEEQKYYQKLYSADEETTEMLESRRVVVGRIDRRISTEDNVTLEEVPSEELITSIVMEMPKEKLPGIDGVMIVAKIIAIRLKEKLPRIIDTQQTGFVAGRNIIDNIMSLRLGQE
;
A
#
# COMPACT_ATOMS: atom_id res chain seq x y z
N MET A 1 -4.94 34.61 0.21
CA MET A 1 -5.43 34.27 1.55
C MET A 1 -6.04 32.90 1.45
N THR A 2 -5.65 31.98 2.32
CA THR A 2 -6.22 30.62 2.38
C THR A 2 -7.40 30.67 3.33
N THR A 3 -8.55 30.14 2.91
CA THR A 3 -9.80 30.13 3.68
C THR A 3 -10.33 28.70 3.68
N ILE A 4 -10.74 28.18 4.82
CA ILE A 4 -11.36 26.85 4.95
C ILE A 4 -12.80 26.98 5.46
N GLU A 5 -13.66 26.06 5.04
CA GLU A 5 -15.01 25.91 5.58
C GLU A 5 -14.99 24.77 6.61
N ILE A 6 -15.41 25.06 7.85
CA ILE A 6 -15.41 24.09 8.95
C ILE A 6 -16.78 23.41 9.07
N ASP A 7 -16.89 22.33 9.85
CA ASP A 7 -18.12 21.50 9.98
C ASP A 7 -19.38 22.31 10.37
N SER A 8 -19.23 23.49 11.00
CA SER A 8 -20.33 24.40 11.33
C SER A 8 -20.85 25.21 10.13
N GLY A 9 -20.23 25.09 8.95
CA GLY A 9 -20.49 25.90 7.76
C GLY A 9 -19.88 27.31 7.82
N GLN A 10 -19.02 27.58 8.79
CA GLN A 10 -18.34 28.87 8.93
C GLN A 10 -17.03 28.91 8.11
N LEU A 11 -16.72 30.06 7.55
CA LEU A 11 -15.45 30.31 6.86
C LEU A 11 -14.43 30.86 7.84
N VAL A 12 -13.25 30.23 7.86
CA VAL A 12 -12.12 30.58 8.72
C VAL A 12 -10.94 30.99 7.86
N GLU A 13 -10.38 32.16 8.17
CA GLU A 13 -9.25 32.77 7.43
C GLU A 13 -8.01 33.00 8.32
N ASP A 14 -8.18 32.93 9.64
CA ASP A 14 -7.09 33.07 10.58
C ASP A 14 -6.20 31.82 10.58
N GLN A 15 -4.89 32.03 10.59
CA GLN A 15 -3.94 30.94 10.43
C GLN A 15 -3.89 30.00 11.64
N GLU A 16 -4.09 30.50 12.86
CA GLU A 16 -4.13 29.65 14.06
C GLU A 16 -5.40 28.80 14.05
N ASP A 17 -6.54 29.41 13.73
CA ASP A 17 -7.83 28.72 13.64
C ASP A 17 -7.82 27.65 12.53
N ILE A 18 -7.20 27.93 11.37
CA ILE A 18 -7.01 26.95 10.29
C ILE A 18 -6.21 25.74 10.76
N LEU A 19 -5.08 25.98 11.45
CA LEU A 19 -4.22 24.91 11.94
C LEU A 19 -4.91 24.05 12.99
N GLU A 20 -5.68 24.67 13.89
CA GLU A 20 -6.42 23.95 14.92
C GLU A 20 -7.48 23.03 14.29
N GLU A 21 -8.19 23.52 13.27
CA GLU A 21 -9.20 22.72 12.57
C GLU A 21 -8.58 21.58 11.74
N GLU A 22 -7.49 21.84 11.02
CA GLU A 22 -6.75 20.80 10.30
C GLU A 22 -6.29 19.68 11.25
N GLN A 23 -5.76 20.05 12.42
CA GLN A 23 -5.34 19.09 13.43
C GLN A 23 -6.52 18.24 13.91
N LYS A 24 -7.66 18.86 14.26
CA LYS A 24 -8.87 18.15 14.69
C LYS A 24 -9.38 17.20 13.61
N TYR A 25 -9.44 17.68 12.37
CA TYR A 25 -9.88 16.89 11.23
C TYR A 25 -9.01 15.66 11.03
N TYR A 26 -7.68 15.82 10.93
CA TYR A 26 -6.80 14.69 10.70
C TYR A 26 -6.70 13.76 11.90
N GLN A 27 -6.78 14.30 13.13
CA GLN A 27 -6.84 13.47 14.32
C GLN A 27 -8.07 12.57 14.31
N LYS A 28 -9.24 13.10 13.92
CA LYS A 28 -10.47 12.30 13.73
C LYS A 28 -10.34 11.33 12.56
N LEU A 29 -9.82 11.76 11.41
CA LEU A 29 -9.66 10.92 10.22
C LEU A 29 -8.77 9.71 10.46
N TYR A 30 -7.70 9.89 11.25
CA TYR A 30 -6.77 8.83 11.62
C TYR A 30 -7.06 8.19 12.98
N SER A 31 -8.20 8.51 13.60
CA SER A 31 -8.70 7.77 14.76
C SER A 31 -9.31 6.45 14.28
N ALA A 32 -9.06 5.36 15.00
CA ALA A 32 -9.80 4.13 14.79
C ALA A 32 -11.21 4.29 15.37
N ASP A 33 -12.23 3.84 14.65
CA ASP A 33 -13.58 3.67 15.22
C ASP A 33 -13.50 2.69 16.41
N GLU A 34 -14.34 2.90 17.42
CA GLU A 34 -14.47 1.94 18.51
C GLU A 34 -14.96 0.59 17.97
N GLU A 35 -14.08 -0.42 17.99
CA GLU A 35 -14.43 -1.76 17.51
C GLU A 35 -15.45 -2.40 18.46
N THR A 36 -16.71 -2.49 18.01
CA THR A 36 -17.72 -3.27 18.73
C THR A 36 -17.44 -4.77 18.61
N THR A 37 -17.92 -5.56 19.57
CA THR A 37 -17.79 -7.03 19.55
C THR A 37 -18.41 -7.64 18.28
N GLU A 38 -19.50 -7.06 17.77
CA GLU A 38 -20.14 -7.50 16.53
C GLU A 38 -19.29 -7.22 15.27
N MET A 39 -18.62 -6.07 15.22
CA MET A 39 -17.66 -5.74 14.15
C MET A 39 -16.47 -6.69 14.14
N LEU A 40 -15.93 -7.02 15.31
CA LEU A 40 -14.83 -7.98 15.47
C LEU A 40 -15.21 -9.38 14.97
N GLU A 41 -16.39 -9.86 15.35
CA GLU A 41 -16.91 -11.17 14.92
C GLU A 41 -17.15 -11.21 13.40
N SER A 42 -17.75 -10.16 12.84
CA SER A 42 -17.96 -10.02 11.40
C SER A 42 -16.63 -10.04 10.64
N ARG A 43 -15.63 -9.30 11.14
CA ARG A 43 -14.27 -9.27 10.58
C ARG A 43 -13.61 -10.65 10.65
N ARG A 44 -13.73 -11.35 11.77
CA ARG A 44 -13.16 -12.71 11.93
C ARG A 44 -13.76 -13.69 10.93
N VAL A 45 -15.07 -13.64 10.72
CA VAL A 45 -15.77 -14.50 9.74
C VAL A 45 -15.30 -14.19 8.31
N VAL A 46 -15.18 -12.91 7.95
CA VAL A 46 -14.71 -12.51 6.60
C VAL A 46 -13.25 -12.90 6.39
N VAL A 47 -12.36 -12.56 7.34
CA VAL A 47 -10.93 -12.88 7.26
C VAL A 47 -10.70 -14.40 7.24
N GLY A 48 -11.49 -15.17 7.98
CA GLY A 48 -11.42 -16.63 8.00
C GLY A 48 -11.80 -17.30 6.67
N ARG A 49 -12.45 -16.59 5.74
CA ARG A 49 -12.75 -17.07 4.39
C ARG A 49 -11.66 -16.74 3.36
N ILE A 50 -10.68 -15.92 3.72
CA ILE A 50 -9.59 -15.56 2.83
C ILE A 50 -8.58 -16.70 2.82
N ASP A 51 -8.31 -17.26 1.65
CA ASP A 51 -7.27 -18.28 1.49
C ASP A 51 -5.91 -17.71 1.91
N ARG A 52 -5.27 -18.38 2.87
CA ARG A 52 -3.92 -18.02 3.28
C ARG A 52 -2.93 -18.38 2.18
N ARG A 53 -2.57 -17.40 1.35
CA ARG A 53 -1.59 -17.57 0.26
C ARG A 53 -0.16 -17.27 0.68
N ILE A 54 0.09 -16.66 1.84
CA ILE A 54 1.43 -16.38 2.35
C ILE A 54 1.82 -17.42 3.40
N SER A 55 2.90 -18.17 3.14
CA SER A 55 3.42 -19.18 4.07
C SER A 55 4.26 -18.53 5.17
N THR A 56 4.54 -19.28 6.23
CA THR A 56 5.44 -18.82 7.30
C THR A 56 6.86 -18.56 6.78
N GLU A 57 7.34 -19.37 5.82
CA GLU A 57 8.65 -19.17 5.20
C GLU A 57 8.71 -17.87 4.41
N ASP A 58 7.65 -17.54 3.65
CA ASP A 58 7.58 -16.26 2.94
C ASP A 58 7.66 -15.07 3.91
N ASN A 59 6.99 -15.15 5.06
CA ASN A 59 7.05 -14.09 6.07
C ASN A 59 8.48 -13.91 6.60
N VAL A 60 9.17 -15.02 6.90
CA VAL A 60 10.57 -14.97 7.35
C VAL A 60 11.44 -14.27 6.31
N THR A 61 11.33 -14.63 5.03
CA THR A 61 12.10 -13.99 3.94
C THR A 61 11.75 -12.50 3.78
N LEU A 62 10.48 -12.13 3.95
CA LEU A 62 10.03 -10.74 3.83
C LEU A 62 10.55 -9.86 4.98
N GLU A 63 10.60 -10.41 6.20
CA GLU A 63 11.04 -9.72 7.42
C GLU A 63 12.56 -9.75 7.63
N GLU A 64 13.29 -10.61 6.93
CA GLU A 64 14.74 -10.75 7.06
C GLU A 64 15.48 -9.42 6.80
N VAL A 65 16.60 -9.14 7.46
CA VAL A 65 17.42 -7.97 7.12
C VAL A 65 18.08 -8.19 5.74
N PRO A 66 17.99 -7.24 4.80
CA PRO A 66 18.61 -7.39 3.48
C PRO A 66 20.14 -7.52 3.58
N SER A 67 20.73 -8.38 2.75
CA SER A 67 22.18 -8.53 2.69
C SER A 67 22.86 -7.30 2.09
N GLU A 68 24.11 -7.06 2.47
CA GLU A 68 24.91 -5.97 1.90
C GLU A 68 25.04 -6.10 0.37
N GLU A 69 25.24 -7.32 -0.13
CA GLU A 69 25.31 -7.61 -1.57
C GLU A 69 24.06 -7.15 -2.33
N LEU A 70 22.87 -7.42 -1.77
CA LEU A 70 21.60 -6.97 -2.36
C LEU A 70 21.53 -5.44 -2.38
N ILE A 71 21.89 -4.79 -1.27
CA ILE A 71 21.92 -3.32 -1.18
C ILE A 71 22.88 -2.73 -2.21
N THR A 72 24.10 -3.27 -2.31
CA THR A 72 25.09 -2.83 -3.30
C THR A 72 24.57 -2.97 -4.73
N SER A 73 23.97 -4.11 -5.06
CA SER A 73 23.41 -4.33 -6.41
C SER A 73 22.35 -3.28 -6.77
N ILE A 74 21.45 -2.97 -5.83
CA ILE A 74 20.41 -1.96 -6.02
C ILE A 74 21.00 -0.57 -6.23
N VAL A 75 21.99 -0.19 -5.42
CA VAL A 75 22.67 1.10 -5.53
C VAL A 75 23.37 1.25 -6.88
N MET A 76 24.01 0.19 -7.37
CA MET A 76 24.71 0.19 -8.66
C MET A 76 23.76 0.22 -9.85
N GLU A 77 22.59 -0.41 -9.77
CA GLU A 77 21.57 -0.40 -10.83
C GLU A 77 20.76 0.90 -10.90
N MET A 78 20.77 1.73 -9.85
CA MET A 78 19.95 2.94 -9.82
C MET A 78 20.39 3.94 -10.91
N PRO A 79 19.45 4.50 -11.70
CA PRO A 79 19.77 5.52 -12.69
C PRO A 79 20.43 6.72 -12.00
N LYS A 80 21.56 7.20 -12.53
CA LYS A 80 22.32 8.34 -11.98
C LYS A 80 21.49 9.64 -11.87
N GLU A 81 20.44 9.74 -12.68
CA GLU A 81 19.53 10.90 -12.75
C GLU A 81 18.36 10.79 -11.74
N LYS A 82 18.13 9.60 -11.17
CA LYS A 82 17.19 9.43 -10.05
C LYS A 82 17.97 9.62 -8.76
N LEU A 83 17.95 10.85 -8.25
CA LEU A 83 18.52 11.15 -6.94
C LEU A 83 17.78 10.32 -5.88
N PRO A 84 18.43 9.38 -5.16
CA PRO A 84 17.91 8.91 -3.89
C PRO A 84 17.53 10.13 -3.07
N GLY A 85 16.27 10.20 -2.65
CA GLY A 85 15.88 11.17 -1.64
C GLY A 85 16.87 11.10 -0.47
N ILE A 86 17.06 12.20 0.24
CA ILE A 86 18.01 12.32 1.36
C ILE A 86 17.80 11.20 2.40
N ASP A 87 16.61 10.63 2.44
CA ASP A 87 16.14 9.60 3.36
C ASP A 87 16.39 8.14 2.91
N GLY A 88 16.88 7.89 1.69
CA GLY A 88 17.13 6.53 1.20
C GLY A 88 15.87 5.67 0.98
N VAL A 89 14.67 6.26 1.00
CA VAL A 89 13.38 5.54 0.90
C VAL A 89 13.28 4.71 -0.39
N MET A 90 13.90 5.16 -1.48
CA MET A 90 13.91 4.41 -2.74
C MET A 90 14.65 3.06 -2.65
N ILE A 91 15.69 2.95 -1.81
CA ILE A 91 16.42 1.69 -1.64
C ILE A 91 15.53 0.69 -0.90
N VAL A 92 14.92 1.12 0.21
CA VAL A 92 13.99 0.29 0.99
C VAL A 92 12.81 -0.16 0.12
N ALA A 93 12.22 0.75 -0.65
CA ALA A 93 11.15 0.43 -1.57
C ALA A 93 11.57 -0.59 -2.64
N LYS A 94 12.78 -0.47 -3.20
CA LYS A 94 13.31 -1.44 -4.18
C LYS A 94 13.55 -2.81 -3.55
N ILE A 95 14.05 -2.87 -2.32
CA ILE A 95 14.24 -4.13 -1.57
C ILE A 95 12.90 -4.84 -1.38
N ILE A 96 11.89 -4.11 -0.90
CA ILE A 96 10.53 -4.65 -0.71
C ILE A 96 9.97 -5.14 -2.05
N ALA A 97 10.10 -4.35 -3.11
CA ALA A 97 9.62 -4.71 -4.44
C ALA A 97 10.29 -5.99 -4.97
N ILE A 98 11.60 -6.15 -4.80
CA ILE A 98 12.34 -7.35 -5.22
C ILE A 98 11.82 -8.58 -4.48
N ARG A 99 11.69 -8.51 -3.15
CA ARG A 99 11.21 -9.64 -2.34
C ARG A 99 9.76 -10.01 -2.66
N LEU A 100 8.90 -9.02 -2.89
CA LEU A 100 7.52 -9.26 -3.27
C LEU A 100 7.41 -9.84 -4.68
N LYS A 101 8.25 -9.44 -5.62
CA LYS A 101 8.20 -9.87 -7.03
C LYS A 101 8.18 -11.40 -7.17
N GLU A 102 8.94 -12.11 -6.35
CA GLU A 102 9.00 -13.58 -6.40
C GLU A 102 7.72 -14.24 -5.88
N LYS A 103 7.03 -13.59 -4.93
CA LYS A 103 5.88 -14.17 -4.21
C LYS A 103 4.55 -13.72 -4.81
N LEU A 104 4.50 -12.54 -5.42
CA LEU A 104 3.31 -11.92 -6.00
C LEU A 104 2.53 -12.85 -6.95
N PRO A 105 3.14 -13.57 -7.91
CA PRO A 105 2.41 -14.40 -8.86
C PRO A 105 1.57 -15.52 -8.22
N ARG A 106 1.93 -15.95 -7.00
CA ARG A 106 1.18 -16.95 -6.23
C ARG A 106 0.13 -16.32 -5.32
N ILE A 107 0.37 -15.09 -4.86
CA ILE A 107 -0.51 -14.38 -3.93
C ILE A 107 -1.69 -13.74 -4.66
N ILE A 108 -1.43 -13.06 -5.77
CA ILE A 108 -2.46 -12.28 -6.48
C ILE A 108 -3.25 -13.15 -7.44
N ASP A 109 -4.54 -12.86 -7.55
CA ASP A 109 -5.46 -13.66 -8.36
C ASP A 109 -5.04 -13.68 -9.82
N THR A 110 -5.23 -14.81 -10.52
CA THR A 110 -4.84 -14.96 -11.93
C THR A 110 -5.46 -13.93 -12.86
N GLN A 111 -6.64 -13.39 -12.52
CA GLN A 111 -7.31 -12.32 -13.27
C GLN A 111 -6.69 -10.94 -13.05
N GLN A 112 -5.73 -10.80 -12.14
CA GLN A 112 -4.96 -9.56 -11.94
C GLN A 112 -3.64 -9.66 -12.72
N THR A 113 -3.62 -9.20 -13.98
CA THR A 113 -2.44 -9.36 -14.84
C THR A 113 -1.47 -8.17 -14.85
N GLY A 114 -1.89 -7.02 -14.31
CA GLY A 114 -1.05 -5.82 -14.25
C GLY A 114 0.13 -5.97 -13.29
N PHE A 115 1.34 -5.61 -13.75
CA PHE A 115 2.57 -5.55 -12.95
C PHE A 115 3.00 -6.88 -12.30
N VAL A 116 2.51 -8.01 -12.81
CA VAL A 116 2.90 -9.35 -12.38
C VAL A 116 3.84 -9.97 -13.41
N ALA A 117 5.00 -10.45 -12.95
CA ALA A 117 5.93 -11.15 -13.83
C ALA A 117 5.24 -12.34 -14.51
N GLY A 118 5.37 -12.44 -15.84
CA GLY A 118 4.82 -13.53 -16.62
C GLY A 118 3.33 -13.41 -16.99
N ARG A 119 2.65 -12.31 -16.65
CA ARG A 119 1.25 -12.07 -17.06
C ARG A 119 1.18 -10.93 -18.08
N ASN A 120 0.35 -11.10 -19.13
CA ASN A 120 0.18 -10.08 -20.16
C ASN A 120 -1.02 -9.19 -19.81
N ILE A 121 -0.84 -7.87 -19.83
CA ILE A 121 -1.92 -6.91 -19.56
C ILE A 121 -3.10 -7.05 -20.54
N ILE A 122 -2.86 -7.56 -21.74
CA ILE A 122 -3.89 -7.82 -22.75
C ILE A 122 -4.87 -8.90 -22.26
N ASP A 123 -4.43 -9.84 -21.42
CA ASP A 123 -5.28 -10.91 -20.91
C ASP A 123 -6.42 -10.37 -20.04
N ASN A 124 -6.21 -9.26 -19.30
CA ASN A 124 -7.30 -8.59 -18.57
C ASN A 124 -8.42 -8.08 -19.51
N ILE A 125 -8.04 -7.57 -20.69
CA ILE A 125 -9.00 -7.05 -21.67
C ILE A 125 -9.80 -8.21 -22.29
N MET A 126 -9.15 -9.35 -22.52
CA MET A 126 -9.78 -10.56 -23.07
C MET A 126 -10.74 -11.21 -22.07
N SER A 127 -10.34 -11.35 -20.79
CA SER A 127 -11.21 -11.89 -19.74
C SER A 127 -12.49 -11.07 -19.55
N LEU A 128 -12.42 -9.74 -19.65
CA LEU A 128 -13.60 -8.87 -19.55
C LEU A 128 -14.58 -9.03 -20.71
N ARG A 129 -14.09 -9.36 -21.91
CA ARG A 129 -14.93 -9.53 -23.11
C ARG A 129 -15.64 -10.89 -23.16
N LEU A 130 -15.01 -11.93 -22.62
CA LEU A 130 -15.57 -13.29 -22.61
C LEU A 130 -16.57 -13.53 -21.47
N GLY A 131 -16.63 -12.65 -20.46
CA GLY A 131 -17.62 -12.72 -19.37
C GLY A 131 -18.95 -12.02 -19.66
N GLN A 132 -19.21 -11.61 -20.91
CA GLN A 132 -20.45 -10.95 -21.35
C GLN A 132 -21.35 -11.82 -22.25
N GLU A 133 -21.10 -13.13 -22.30
CA GLU A 133 -21.99 -14.15 -22.88
C GLU A 133 -22.53 -15.07 -21.77
#